data_AF-A0A7X8JAG5-F1
#
_entry.id   AF-A0A7X8JAG5-F1
#
_cell.length_a   1.000
_cell.length_b   1.000
_cell.length_c   1.000
_cell.angle_alpha   90.00
_cell.angle_beta   90.00
_cell.angle_gamma   90.00
#
_symmetry.space_group_name_H-M   'P 1'
#
loop_
_entity.id
_entity.type
_entity.pdbx_description
1 polymer ?
#
loop_
_entity_poly.entity_id
_entity_poly.type
_entity_poly.pdbx_seq_one_letter_code
_entity_poly.pdbx_strand_id
1 'polypeptide(L)'
;MTNSQFGKSFNTKLQDVDSRYSWINDMIKARQELVLLYMKILSISLSRSSNQNDVCYPSYEDVTTFCEHLTDYLSHGHFDLYPKIIELIENASGRSLSIAQRTMPRIEQTTEYLMRFIDKYAEDLNEAKMKTLQKDLSNIGKCLEMRFKNEDRLIISLRLVHTIVSQA
;
A
#
# COMPACT_ATOMS: atom_id res chain seq x y z
N MET A 1 19.85 3.70 -1.71
CA MET A 1 18.76 4.56 -1.22
C MET A 1 18.76 4.48 0.29
N THR A 2 19.08 5.57 0.99
CA THR A 2 19.18 5.62 2.45
C THR A 2 17.78 5.74 3.09
N ASN A 3 17.58 5.12 4.26
CA ASN A 3 16.30 5.07 5.00
C ASN A 3 15.63 6.44 5.26
N SER A 4 16.38 7.55 5.16
CA SER A 4 15.88 8.91 5.41
C SER A 4 14.89 9.42 4.34
N GLN A 5 14.73 8.72 3.21
CA GLN A 5 13.75 9.06 2.17
C GLN A 5 12.57 8.08 2.07
N PHE A 6 12.66 6.90 2.68
CA PHE A 6 11.61 5.89 2.60
C PHE A 6 10.41 6.31 3.47
N GLY A 7 9.23 6.46 2.88
CA GLY A 7 8.01 6.88 3.58
C GLY A 7 7.70 8.39 3.59
N LYS A 8 8.66 9.26 3.24
CA LYS A 8 8.37 10.71 3.06
C LYS A 8 7.48 10.99 1.85
N SER A 9 7.42 10.07 0.87
CA SER A 9 6.54 10.16 -0.30
C SER A 9 5.17 9.52 -0.09
N PHE A 10 4.92 8.85 1.04
CA PHE A 10 3.65 8.20 1.28
C PHE A 10 2.65 9.24 1.73
N ASN A 11 1.58 9.40 0.96
CA ASN A 11 0.45 10.20 1.39
C ASN A 11 -0.29 9.45 2.51
N THR A 12 0.14 9.68 3.74
CA THR A 12 -0.45 9.16 4.97
C THR A 12 -1.26 10.23 5.69
N LYS A 13 -1.46 11.42 5.12
CA LYS A 13 -2.26 12.45 5.77
C LYS A 13 -3.73 12.22 5.45
N LEU A 14 -4.54 12.04 6.50
CA LEU A 14 -5.99 12.09 6.37
C LEU A 14 -6.39 13.42 5.76
N GLN A 15 -7.39 13.37 4.91
CA GLN A 15 -7.88 14.53 4.20
C GLN A 15 -9.30 14.69 4.68
N ASP A 16 -9.64 15.85 5.24
CA ASP A 16 -11.02 16.11 5.67
C ASP A 16 -11.89 16.21 4.40
N VAL A 17 -12.31 15.05 3.89
CA VAL A 17 -13.11 14.90 2.70
C VAL A 17 -14.58 14.91 3.11
N ASP A 18 -15.43 15.41 2.21
CA ASP A 18 -16.88 15.32 2.34
C ASP A 18 -17.28 13.90 2.81
N SER A 19 -18.24 13.82 3.72
CA SER A 19 -18.84 12.57 4.22
C SER A 19 -19.10 11.51 3.15
N ARG A 20 -19.46 11.92 1.92
CA ARG A 20 -19.69 11.06 0.76
C ARG A 20 -18.44 10.31 0.27
N TYR A 21 -17.26 10.76 0.67
CA TYR A 21 -15.95 10.21 0.34
C TYR A 21 -15.22 9.66 1.57
N SER A 22 -15.94 9.42 2.68
CA SER A 22 -15.38 8.84 3.92
C SER A 22 -14.56 7.56 3.70
N TRP A 23 -14.93 6.74 2.72
CA TRP A 23 -14.17 5.55 2.30
C TRP A 23 -12.74 5.86 1.82
N ILE A 24 -12.46 7.07 1.32
CA ILE A 24 -11.08 7.51 1.01
C ILE A 24 -10.28 7.66 2.30
N ASN A 25 -10.90 8.17 3.37
CA ASN A 25 -10.25 8.29 4.66
C ASN A 25 -10.00 6.93 5.29
N ASP A 26 -10.93 5.99 5.15
CA ASP A 26 -10.73 4.63 5.66
C ASP A 26 -9.58 3.92 4.94
N MET A 27 -9.46 4.11 3.63
CA MET A 27 -8.28 3.63 2.89
C MET A 27 -6.98 4.33 3.36
N ILE A 28 -6.99 5.64 3.61
CA ILE A 28 -5.79 6.32 4.15
C ILE A 28 -5.43 5.79 5.54
N LYS A 29 -6.40 5.49 6.41
CA LYS A 29 -6.15 4.85 7.71
C LYS A 29 -5.52 3.46 7.53
N ALA A 30 -6.11 2.62 6.68
CA ALA A 30 -5.56 1.29 6.38
C ALA A 30 -4.12 1.39 5.82
N ARG A 31 -3.84 2.39 4.98
CA ARG A 31 -2.48 2.68 4.49
C ARG A 31 -1.54 3.07 5.63
N GLN A 32 -1.97 3.92 6.57
CA GLN A 32 -1.17 4.32 7.72
C GLN A 32 -0.78 3.11 8.57
N GLU A 33 -1.76 2.28 8.91
CA GLU A 33 -1.56 1.06 9.70
C GLU A 33 -0.57 0.10 8.99
N LEU A 34 -0.77 -0.13 7.70
CA LEU A 34 0.13 -0.95 6.88
C LEU A 34 1.57 -0.40 6.89
N VAL A 35 1.73 0.92 6.76
CA VAL A 35 3.06 1.57 6.79
C VAL A 35 3.69 1.43 8.18
N LEU A 36 2.93 1.57 9.26
CA LEU A 36 3.45 1.40 10.62
C LEU A 36 3.95 -0.02 10.85
N LEU A 37 3.18 -1.03 10.44
CA LEU A 37 3.58 -2.44 10.52
C LEU A 37 4.82 -2.71 9.68
N TYR A 38 4.87 -2.21 8.45
CA TYR A 38 6.05 -2.31 7.59
C TYR A 38 7.30 -1.69 8.25
N MET A 39 7.17 -0.49 8.85
CA MET A 39 8.29 0.18 9.51
C MET A 39 8.75 -0.57 10.75
N LYS A 40 7.82 -1.16 11.52
CA LYS A 40 8.12 -2.02 12.66
C LYS A 40 9.02 -3.18 12.23
N ILE A 41 8.57 -4.00 11.29
CA ILE A 41 9.34 -5.18 10.82
C ILE A 41 10.67 -4.80 10.17
N LEU A 42 10.71 -3.70 9.41
CA LEU A 42 11.93 -3.20 8.79
C LEU A 42 12.94 -2.74 9.85
N SER A 43 12.49 -2.00 10.87
CA SER A 43 13.36 -1.49 11.94
C SER A 43 14.02 -2.63 12.72
N ILE A 44 13.27 -3.69 13.04
CA ILE A 44 13.77 -4.87 13.73
C ILE A 44 14.78 -5.60 12.84
N SER A 45 14.43 -5.83 11.58
CA SER A 45 15.31 -6.51 10.61
C SER A 45 16.62 -5.76 10.32
N LEU A 46 16.67 -4.46 10.59
CA LEU A 46 17.87 -3.63 10.44
C LEU A 46 18.63 -3.44 11.75
N SER A 47 18.02 -3.77 12.89
CA SER A 47 18.66 -3.66 14.18
C SER A 47 19.83 -4.65 14.28
N ARG A 48 20.96 -4.18 14.81
CA ARG A 48 22.12 -5.01 15.07
C ARG A 48 22.17 -5.31 16.57
N SER A 49 22.35 -6.57 16.93
CA SER A 49 22.63 -6.94 18.31
C SER A 49 23.95 -6.29 18.77
N SER A 50 24.05 -6.02 20.08
CA SER A 50 25.28 -5.55 20.72
C SER A 50 26.42 -6.55 20.59
N ASN A 51 26.09 -7.83 20.37
CA ASN A 51 27.03 -8.85 19.92
C ASN A 51 27.03 -8.87 18.38
N GLN A 52 28.18 -8.54 17.77
CA GLN A 52 28.35 -8.31 16.32
C GLN A 52 27.94 -9.47 15.39
N ASN A 53 27.53 -10.62 15.93
CA ASN A 53 27.15 -11.83 15.19
C ASN A 53 25.65 -12.21 15.29
N ASP A 54 24.82 -11.49 16.06
CA ASP A 54 23.39 -11.81 16.17
C ASP A 54 22.55 -10.92 15.23
N VAL A 55 21.95 -11.54 14.22
CA VAL A 55 20.95 -10.91 13.35
C VAL A 55 19.61 -10.92 14.08
N CYS A 56 19.03 -9.75 14.31
CA CYS A 56 17.69 -9.65 14.88
C CYS A 56 16.65 -9.84 13.78
N TYR A 57 15.77 -10.83 13.95
CA TYR A 57 14.63 -11.05 13.07
C TYR A 57 13.35 -10.59 13.75
N PRO A 58 12.39 -10.00 13.02
CA PRO A 58 11.04 -9.82 13.56
C PRO A 58 10.44 -11.18 13.94
N SER A 59 9.49 -11.18 14.88
CA SER A 59 8.79 -12.41 15.23
C SER A 59 8.00 -12.93 14.03
N TYR A 60 7.70 -14.23 14.00
CA TYR A 60 6.84 -14.79 12.96
C TYR A 60 5.45 -14.13 12.99
N GLU A 61 4.92 -13.87 14.19
CA GLU A 61 3.67 -13.15 14.41
C GLU A 61 3.68 -11.75 13.79
N ASP A 62 4.77 -10.99 13.94
CA ASP A 62 4.88 -9.65 13.33
C ASP A 62 4.83 -9.72 11.80
N VAL A 63 5.46 -10.73 11.20
CA VAL A 63 5.49 -10.94 9.75
C VAL A 63 4.12 -11.40 9.24
N THR A 64 3.47 -12.35 9.92
CA THR A 64 2.12 -12.81 9.59
C THR A 64 1.11 -11.67 9.70
N THR A 65 1.15 -10.90 10.80
CA THR A 65 0.28 -9.71 11.00
C THR A 65 0.43 -8.70 9.87
N PHE A 66 1.67 -8.44 9.42
CA PHE A 66 1.90 -7.58 8.27
C PHE A 66 1.31 -8.14 6.97
N CYS A 67 1.41 -9.46 6.74
CA CYS A 67 0.84 -10.10 5.56
C CYS A 67 -0.69 -10.06 5.56
N GLU A 68 -1.33 -10.23 6.72
CA GLU A 68 -2.79 -10.10 6.90
C GLU A 68 -3.25 -8.67 6.54
N HIS A 69 -2.63 -7.64 7.13
CA HIS A 69 -2.99 -6.25 6.83
C HIS A 69 -2.71 -5.88 5.37
N LEU A 70 -1.64 -6.43 4.77
CA LEU A 70 -1.36 -6.23 3.36
C LEU A 70 -2.44 -6.87 2.49
N THR A 71 -2.89 -8.08 2.84
CA THR A 71 -3.97 -8.79 2.12
C THR A 71 -5.28 -8.02 2.21
N ASP A 72 -5.65 -7.54 3.39
CA ASP A 72 -6.84 -6.74 3.61
C ASP A 72 -6.78 -5.42 2.83
N TYR A 73 -5.64 -4.74 2.85
CA TYR A 73 -5.43 -3.51 2.11
C TYR A 73 -5.59 -3.70 0.59
N LEU A 74 -4.99 -4.76 0.04
CA LEU A 74 -5.10 -5.10 -1.38
C LEU A 74 -6.55 -5.43 -1.75
N SER A 75 -7.23 -6.21 -0.90
CA SER A 75 -8.62 -6.63 -1.10
C SER A 75 -9.58 -5.45 -1.06
N HIS A 76 -9.44 -4.56 -0.06
CA HIS A 76 -10.23 -3.34 0.07
C HIS A 76 -10.05 -2.43 -1.17
N GLY A 77 -8.83 -2.33 -1.68
CA GLY A 77 -8.53 -1.64 -2.93
C GLY A 77 -9.36 -2.18 -4.10
N HIS A 78 -9.20 -3.47 -4.41
CA HIS A 78 -9.77 -4.09 -5.61
C HIS A 78 -11.28 -4.29 -5.57
N PHE A 79 -11.84 -4.62 -4.40
CA PHE A 79 -13.24 -4.99 -4.28
C PHE A 79 -14.15 -3.85 -3.83
N ASP A 80 -13.59 -2.77 -3.28
CA ASP A 80 -14.39 -1.63 -2.80
C ASP A 80 -13.95 -0.31 -3.41
N LEU A 81 -12.69 0.08 -3.20
CA LEU A 81 -12.22 1.43 -3.51
C LEU A 81 -12.16 1.73 -5.02
N TYR A 82 -11.44 0.92 -5.78
CA TYR A 82 -11.18 1.22 -7.20
C TYR A 82 -12.46 1.18 -8.05
N PRO A 83 -13.36 0.20 -7.90
CA PRO A 83 -14.64 0.20 -8.63
C PRO A 83 -15.45 1.48 -8.40
N LYS A 84 -15.59 1.91 -7.13
CA LYS A 84 -16.29 3.16 -6.77
C LYS A 84 -15.68 4.39 -7.42
N ILE A 85 -14.34 4.51 -7.38
CA ILE A 85 -13.65 5.64 -8.01
C ILE A 85 -13.89 5.65 -9.52
N ILE A 86 -13.75 4.50 -10.18
CA ILE A 86 -13.92 4.37 -11.63
C ILE A 86 -15.35 4.76 -12.03
N GLU A 87 -16.36 4.21 -11.34
CA GLU A 87 -17.76 4.50 -11.61
C GLU A 87 -18.07 6.01 -11.48
N LEU A 88 -17.65 6.64 -10.39
CA LEU A 88 -17.87 8.08 -10.17
C LEU A 88 -17.19 8.94 -11.25
N ILE A 89 -16.01 8.52 -11.70
CA ILE A 89 -15.26 9.20 -12.74
C ILE A 89 -15.95 9.05 -14.12
N GLU A 90 -16.45 7.86 -14.44
CA GLU A 90 -17.15 7.57 -15.69
C GLU A 90 -18.49 8.34 -15.79
N ASN A 91 -19.27 8.33 -14.71
CA ASN A 91 -20.56 9.02 -14.64
C ASN A 91 -20.46 10.53 -14.84
N ALA A 92 -19.36 11.13 -14.39
CA ALA A 92 -19.16 12.57 -14.44
C ALA A 92 -18.57 13.10 -15.76
N SER A 93 -17.81 12.28 -16.47
CA SER A 93 -17.06 12.72 -17.66
C SER A 93 -17.62 12.22 -18.99
N GLY A 94 -18.55 11.27 -18.97
CA GLY A 94 -19.18 10.70 -20.17
C GLY A 94 -18.22 10.00 -21.14
N ARG A 95 -16.94 9.83 -20.75
CA ARG A 95 -15.88 9.18 -21.53
C ARG A 95 -15.15 8.20 -20.61
N SER A 96 -14.91 6.97 -21.09
CA SER A 96 -14.00 6.03 -20.44
C SER A 96 -12.64 6.70 -20.24
N LEU A 97 -12.29 6.98 -18.99
CA LEU A 97 -11.22 7.93 -18.69
C LEU A 97 -9.84 7.26 -18.80
N SER A 98 -8.99 7.85 -19.65
CA SER A 98 -7.60 7.39 -19.90
C SER A 98 -6.75 7.22 -18.64
N ILE A 99 -7.11 7.88 -17.53
CA ILE A 99 -6.36 7.80 -16.28
C ILE A 99 -6.59 6.45 -15.58
N ALA A 100 -7.83 5.98 -15.46
CA ALA A 100 -8.12 4.65 -14.91
C ALA A 100 -7.44 3.56 -15.74
N GLN A 101 -7.57 3.63 -17.07
CA GLN A 101 -6.92 2.72 -18.02
C GLN A 101 -5.39 2.70 -17.90
N ARG A 102 -4.76 3.81 -17.51
CA ARG A 102 -3.30 3.88 -17.30
C ARG A 102 -2.86 3.49 -15.89
N THR A 103 -3.74 3.55 -14.91
CA THR A 103 -3.39 3.41 -13.50
C THR A 103 -3.70 2.01 -12.98
N MET A 104 -4.82 1.42 -13.39
CA MET A 104 -5.21 0.07 -13.00
C MET A 104 -4.19 -1.00 -13.38
N PRO A 105 -3.61 -1.04 -14.60
CA PRO A 105 -2.60 -2.04 -14.94
C PRO A 105 -1.35 -1.96 -14.04
N ARG A 106 -1.00 -0.75 -13.58
CA ARG A 106 0.13 -0.58 -12.64
C ARG A 106 -0.23 -1.07 -11.24
N ILE A 107 -1.47 -0.85 -10.81
CA ILE A 107 -1.99 -1.37 -9.54
C ILE A 107 -2.02 -2.90 -9.58
N GLU A 108 -2.50 -3.50 -10.66
CA GLU A 108 -2.50 -4.96 -10.86
C GLU A 108 -1.09 -5.53 -10.80
N GLN A 109 -0.13 -4.91 -11.50
CA GLN A 109 1.29 -5.33 -11.45
C GLN A 109 1.85 -5.29 -10.02
N THR A 110 1.56 -4.23 -9.25
CA THR A 110 1.99 -4.20 -7.85
C THR A 110 1.28 -5.24 -6.99
N THR A 111 0.01 -5.54 -7.29
CA THR A 111 -0.77 -6.55 -6.56
C THR A 111 -0.14 -7.92 -6.72
N GLU A 112 0.18 -8.32 -7.96
CA GLU A 112 0.82 -9.60 -8.23
C GLU A 112 2.14 -9.74 -7.47
N TYR A 113 2.96 -8.68 -7.47
CA TYR A 113 4.23 -8.68 -6.75
C TYR A 113 4.06 -8.78 -5.23
N LEU A 114 3.09 -8.07 -4.67
CA LEU A 114 2.79 -8.09 -3.23
C LEU A 114 2.17 -9.42 -2.79
N MET A 115 1.32 -10.04 -3.62
CA MET A 115 0.76 -11.37 -3.36
C MET A 115 1.84 -12.45 -3.28
N ARG A 116 2.84 -12.43 -4.16
CA ARG A 116 3.97 -13.36 -4.08
C ARG A 116 4.76 -13.25 -2.76
N PHE A 117 4.77 -12.07 -2.15
CA PHE A 117 5.36 -11.89 -0.83
C PHE A 117 4.45 -12.47 0.26
N ILE A 118 3.15 -12.20 0.20
CA ILE A 118 2.15 -12.79 1.11
C ILE A 118 2.25 -14.33 1.05
N ASP A 119 2.22 -14.93 -0.14
CA ASP A 119 2.32 -16.38 -0.34
C ASP A 119 3.57 -16.99 0.31
N LYS A 120 4.67 -16.23 0.32
CA LYS A 120 5.94 -16.68 0.88
C LYS A 120 5.98 -16.60 2.42
N TYR A 121 5.34 -15.58 3.00
CA TYR A 121 5.57 -15.17 4.39
C TYR A 121 4.32 -15.21 5.30
N ALA A 122 3.12 -15.41 4.76
CA ALA A 122 1.90 -15.49 5.57
C ALA A 122 1.88 -16.73 6.47
N GLU A 123 2.32 -17.87 5.92
CA GLU A 123 2.27 -19.18 6.57
C GLU A 123 3.60 -19.94 6.45
N ASP A 124 3.73 -21.01 7.24
CA ASP A 124 4.90 -21.90 7.28
C ASP A 124 6.23 -21.16 7.41
N LEU A 125 6.28 -20.14 8.28
CA LEU A 125 7.49 -19.36 8.54
C LEU A 125 8.55 -20.23 9.21
N ASN A 126 9.79 -20.07 8.73
CA ASN A 126 10.95 -20.77 9.24
C ASN A 126 12.21 -19.92 9.10
N GLU A 127 13.30 -20.35 9.73
CA GLU A 127 14.56 -19.61 9.75
C GLU A 127 15.11 -19.33 8.34
N ALA A 128 14.94 -20.26 7.40
CA ALA A 128 15.41 -20.09 6.03
C ALA A 128 14.65 -18.97 5.29
N LYS A 129 13.32 -18.86 5.48
CA LYS A 129 12.52 -17.75 4.96
C LYS A 129 12.95 -16.42 5.60
N MET A 130 13.14 -16.39 6.92
CA MET A 130 13.53 -15.18 7.65
C MET A 130 14.88 -14.61 7.22
N LYS A 131 15.85 -15.47 6.86
CA LYS A 131 17.14 -15.04 6.30
C LYS A 131 17.00 -14.19 5.04
N THR A 132 15.93 -14.40 4.26
CA THR A 132 15.66 -13.64 3.03
C THR A 132 14.74 -12.43 3.24
N LEU A 133 14.10 -12.32 4.41
CA LEU A 133 13.06 -11.33 4.70
C LEU A 133 13.57 -9.90 4.52
N GLN A 134 14.75 -9.58 5.03
CA GLN A 134 15.31 -8.22 4.94
C GLN A 134 15.40 -7.72 3.49
N LYS A 135 15.88 -8.59 2.59
CA LYS A 135 16.02 -8.27 1.16
C LYS A 135 14.64 -8.10 0.51
N ASP A 136 13.71 -8.99 0.85
CA ASP A 136 12.36 -8.95 0.29
C ASP A 136 11.58 -7.73 0.77
N LEU A 137 11.71 -7.35 2.05
CA LEU A 137 11.14 -6.12 2.62
C LEU A 137 11.63 -4.87 1.88
N SER A 138 12.92 -4.79 1.55
CA SER A 138 13.45 -3.66 0.76
C SER A 138 12.78 -3.53 -0.61
N ASN A 139 12.47 -4.66 -1.26
CA ASN A 139 11.80 -4.65 -2.56
C ASN A 139 10.30 -4.37 -2.42
N ILE A 140 9.64 -4.93 -1.40
CA ILE A 140 8.23 -4.65 -1.10
C ILE A 140 8.02 -3.18 -0.80
N GLY A 141 8.94 -2.55 -0.06
CA GLY A 141 8.86 -1.13 0.20
C GLY A 141 8.78 -0.27 -1.07
N LYS A 142 9.61 -0.58 -2.08
CA LYS A 142 9.56 0.12 -3.39
C LYS A 142 8.26 -0.17 -4.14
N CYS A 143 7.74 -1.38 -4.03
CA CYS A 143 6.48 -1.77 -4.63
C CYS A 143 5.30 -1.01 -4.00
N LEU A 144 5.26 -0.92 -2.67
CA LEU A 144 4.27 -0.14 -1.91
C LEU A 144 4.33 1.34 -2.30
N GLU A 145 5.53 1.91 -2.46
CA GLU A 145 5.66 3.29 -2.94
C GLU A 145 5.01 3.50 -4.31
N MET A 146 5.27 2.59 -5.26
CA MET A 146 4.66 2.64 -6.58
C MET A 146 3.14 2.49 -6.50
N ARG A 147 2.65 1.56 -5.66
CA ARG A 147 1.22 1.33 -5.43
C ARG A 147 0.55 2.59 -4.90
N PHE A 148 1.07 3.17 -3.83
CA PHE A 148 0.49 4.37 -3.20
C PHE A 148 0.46 5.56 -4.16
N LYS A 149 1.51 5.77 -4.97
CA LYS A 149 1.53 6.82 -6.00
C LYS A 149 0.43 6.65 -7.06
N ASN A 150 0.12 5.41 -7.44
CA ASN A 150 -0.95 5.15 -8.41
C ASN A 150 -2.33 5.34 -7.77
N GLU A 151 -2.52 4.92 -6.54
CA GLU A 151 -3.76 5.18 -5.80
C GLU A 151 -4.00 6.68 -5.56
N ASP A 152 -2.96 7.44 -5.23
CA ASP A 152 -3.04 8.88 -5.09
C ASP A 152 -3.50 9.55 -6.39
N ARG A 153 -3.05 9.04 -7.56
CA ARG A 153 -3.54 9.51 -8.87
C ARG A 153 -5.03 9.23 -9.08
N LEU A 154 -5.52 8.07 -8.64
CA LEU A 154 -6.97 7.76 -8.69
C LEU A 154 -7.76 8.74 -7.83
N ILE A 155 -7.32 8.96 -6.57
CA ILE A 155 -7.98 9.88 -5.63
C ILE A 155 -7.96 11.33 -6.16
N ILE A 156 -6.83 11.80 -6.69
CA ILE A 156 -6.73 13.15 -7.29
C ILE A 156 -7.67 13.27 -8.49
N SER A 157 -7.75 12.24 -9.35
CA SER A 157 -8.62 12.25 -10.52
C SER A 157 -10.09 12.38 -10.12
N LEU A 158 -10.53 11.62 -9.11
CA LEU A 158 -11.88 11.73 -8.56
C LEU A 158 -12.20 13.16 -8.10
N ARG A 159 -11.27 13.80 -7.40
CA ARG A 159 -11.46 15.16 -6.88
C ARG A 159 -11.53 16.20 -7.99
N LEU A 160 -10.68 16.09 -9.00
CA LEU A 160 -10.73 16.98 -10.15
C LEU A 160 -12.08 16.88 -10.86
N VAL A 161 -12.56 15.64 -11.03
CA VAL A 161 -13.87 15.37 -11.63
C VAL A 161 -15.00 15.96 -10.76
N HIS A 162 -14.96 15.77 -9.45
CA HIS A 162 -15.94 16.36 -8.53
C HIS A 162 -15.95 17.90 -8.60
N THR A 163 -14.78 18.54 -8.58
CA THR A 163 -14.67 20.00 -8.72
C THR A 163 -15.28 20.47 -10.04
N ILE A 164 -14.98 19.79 -11.16
CA ILE A 164 -15.51 20.16 -12.49
C ILE A 164 -17.03 20.02 -12.53
N VAL A 165 -17.59 18.93 -12.01
CA VAL A 165 -19.05 18.72 -11.98
C VAL A 165 -19.76 19.68 -11.03
N SER A 166 -19.16 20.01 -9.89
CA SER A 166 -19.77 20.93 -8.91
C SER A 166 -19.79 22.40 -9.36
N GLN A 167 -19.00 22.75 -10.38
CA GLN A 167 -18.93 24.09 -10.97
C GLN A 167 -19.73 24.22 -12.28
N ALA A 168 -20.30 23.13 -12.79
CA ALA A 168 -21.10 23.08 -14.01
C ALA A 168 -22.60 23.09 -13.69
#